data_AF-A0A2P8L739-F1
#
_entry.id   AF-A0A2P8L739-F1
#
_cell.length_a   1.000
_cell.length_b   1.000
_cell.length_c   1.000
_cell.angle_alpha   90.00
_cell.angle_beta   90.00
_cell.angle_gamma   90.00
#
_symmetry.space_group_name_H-M   'P 1'
#
loop_
_entity.id
_entity.type
_entity.pdbx_description
1 polymer ?
#
loop_
_entity_poly.entity_id
_entity_poly.type
_entity_poly.pdbx_seq_one_letter_code
_entity_poly.pdbx_strand_id
1 'polypeptide(L)'
;MLEKNEKIELPGKEALDALKEIEFILISLHKMGSYYAEKPGALEEYRKATTDFIDDCAVTQRLAKVRRIISMPFDDSLGDDEMDDMERYFSDLKFWEPSQPMNRISHSTEEITISKGIIEQVTCKRNELLVFFTDQQDQSLLITFHNAAAFKSINAITSRCEIHEEKDSHLSQEVARIAPDKSGKSYCFKDSNSGEVIFSVIAGSYSIERI
;
A
#
# COMPACT_ATOMS: atom_id res chain seq x y z
N MET A 1 -8.34 -2.77 33.03
CA MET A 1 -9.04 -4.01 32.66
C MET A 1 -9.57 -4.69 33.90
N LEU A 2 -10.86 -4.96 33.91
CA LEU A 2 -11.52 -5.82 34.89
C LEU A 2 -10.99 -7.25 34.74
N GLU A 3 -10.83 -7.97 35.86
CA GLU A 3 -10.27 -9.33 35.85
C GLU A 3 -11.05 -10.29 34.93
N LYS A 4 -12.38 -10.15 34.87
CA LYS A 4 -13.23 -10.97 33.97
C LYS A 4 -13.09 -10.63 32.49
N ASN A 5 -12.59 -9.44 32.15
CA ASN A 5 -12.32 -9.04 30.76
C ASN A 5 -10.94 -9.53 30.29
N GLU A 6 -10.06 -9.99 31.19
CA GLU A 6 -8.76 -10.58 30.83
C GLU A 6 -8.90 -11.87 30.03
N LYS A 7 -10.01 -12.59 30.23
CA LYS A 7 -10.35 -13.81 29.49
C LYS A 7 -11.82 -13.82 29.12
N ILE A 8 -12.08 -13.74 27.82
CA ILE A 8 -13.42 -13.88 27.27
C ILE A 8 -13.63 -15.28 26.71
N GLU A 9 -14.85 -15.80 26.86
CA GLU A 9 -15.29 -17.06 26.25
C GLU A 9 -16.32 -16.77 25.17
N LEU A 10 -16.08 -17.30 23.96
CA LEU A 10 -16.99 -17.14 22.83
C LEU A 10 -17.54 -18.51 22.40
N PRO A 11 -18.87 -18.68 22.29
CA PRO A 11 -19.44 -19.91 21.77
C PRO A 11 -18.91 -20.19 20.36
N GLY A 12 -18.50 -21.43 20.09
CA GLY A 12 -17.90 -21.79 18.79
C GLY A 12 -18.78 -21.43 17.59
N LYS A 13 -20.11 -21.48 17.72
CA LYS A 13 -21.05 -21.03 16.68
C LYS A 13 -20.94 -19.52 16.41
N GLU A 14 -20.85 -18.70 17.45
CA GLU A 14 -20.72 -17.25 17.29
C GLU A 14 -19.35 -16.89 16.71
N ALA A 15 -18.29 -17.59 17.14
CA ALA A 15 -16.96 -17.48 16.54
C ALA A 15 -16.99 -17.79 15.04
N LEU A 16 -17.65 -18.89 14.64
CA LEU A 16 -17.81 -19.26 13.23
C LEU A 16 -18.67 -18.25 12.45
N ASP A 17 -19.71 -17.69 13.06
CA ASP A 17 -20.54 -16.66 12.44
C ASP A 17 -19.74 -15.36 12.21
N ALA A 18 -18.85 -14.98 13.12
CA ALA A 18 -17.94 -13.84 12.93
C ALA A 18 -16.90 -14.13 11.83
N LEU A 19 -16.25 -15.30 11.88
CA LEU A 19 -15.25 -15.72 10.88
C LEU A 19 -15.86 -15.78 9.48
N LYS A 20 -17.09 -16.26 9.33
CA LYS A 20 -17.79 -16.30 8.03
C LYS A 20 -17.92 -14.91 7.39
N GLU A 21 -18.22 -13.88 8.18
CA GLU A 21 -18.31 -12.51 7.67
C GLU A 21 -16.92 -11.97 7.28
N ILE A 22 -15.89 -12.26 8.09
CA ILE A 22 -14.50 -11.86 7.82
C ILE A 22 -14.00 -12.52 6.52
N GLU A 23 -14.19 -13.83 6.37
CA GLU A 23 -13.76 -14.60 5.18
C GLU A 23 -14.43 -14.08 3.91
N PHE A 24 -15.73 -13.77 3.98
CA PHE A 24 -16.44 -13.20 2.85
C PHE A 24 -15.79 -11.89 2.38
N ILE A 25 -15.41 -11.01 3.31
CA ILE A 25 -14.77 -9.72 3.00
C ILE A 25 -13.36 -9.95 2.46
N LEU A 26 -12.52 -10.69 3.18
CA LEU A 26 -11.11 -10.90 2.83
C LEU A 26 -10.94 -11.60 1.49
N ILE A 27 -11.64 -12.71 1.27
CA ILE A 27 -11.51 -13.48 0.02
C ILE A 27 -12.04 -12.66 -1.17
N SER A 28 -13.14 -11.92 -0.99
CA SER A 28 -13.70 -11.10 -2.08
C SER A 28 -12.76 -9.97 -2.46
N LEU A 29 -12.24 -9.22 -1.48
CA LEU A 29 -11.28 -8.14 -1.72
C LEU A 29 -9.99 -8.67 -2.36
N HIS A 30 -9.47 -9.81 -1.90
CA HIS A 30 -8.31 -10.46 -2.51
C HIS A 30 -8.57 -10.81 -3.98
N LYS A 31 -9.70 -11.47 -4.29
CA LYS A 31 -10.06 -11.81 -5.67
C LYS A 31 -10.23 -10.59 -6.57
N MET A 32 -10.81 -9.51 -6.04
CA MET A 32 -10.91 -8.25 -6.78
C MET A 32 -9.53 -7.67 -7.06
N GLY A 33 -8.66 -7.61 -6.05
CA GLY A 33 -7.26 -7.21 -6.21
C GLY A 33 -6.56 -8.00 -7.31
N SER A 34 -6.59 -9.33 -7.24
CA SER A 34 -5.97 -10.20 -8.24
C SER A 34 -6.55 -10.00 -9.64
N TYR A 35 -7.88 -9.88 -9.77
CA TYR A 35 -8.53 -9.69 -11.07
C TYR A 35 -8.14 -8.37 -11.76
N TYR A 36 -8.01 -7.29 -11.00
CA TYR A 36 -7.66 -5.97 -11.55
C TYR A 36 -6.16 -5.75 -11.69
N ALA A 37 -5.31 -6.49 -10.95
CA ALA A 37 -3.85 -6.45 -11.11
C ALA A 37 -3.42 -6.83 -12.54
N GLU A 38 -4.12 -7.79 -13.16
CA GLU A 38 -3.84 -8.25 -14.52
C GLU A 38 -4.36 -7.29 -15.63
N LYS A 39 -4.93 -6.13 -15.26
CA LYS A 39 -5.60 -5.21 -16.19
C LYS A 39 -4.96 -3.82 -16.23
N PRO A 40 -4.05 -3.56 -17.18
CA PRO A 40 -3.46 -2.24 -17.38
C PRO A 40 -4.53 -1.17 -17.60
N GLY A 41 -4.44 -0.05 -16.86
CA GLY A 41 -5.35 1.09 -17.01
C GLY A 41 -6.69 0.99 -16.28
N ALA A 42 -7.00 -0.14 -15.62
CA ALA A 42 -8.28 -0.39 -14.96
C ALA A 42 -8.41 0.18 -13.53
N LEU A 43 -7.55 1.13 -13.13
CA LEU A 43 -7.48 1.59 -11.75
C LEU A 43 -8.77 2.27 -11.26
N GLU A 44 -9.41 3.09 -12.11
CA GLU A 44 -10.67 3.73 -11.74
C GLU A 44 -11.83 2.71 -11.68
N GLU A 45 -11.78 1.68 -12.52
CA GLU A 45 -12.73 0.56 -12.48
C GLU A 45 -12.55 -0.27 -11.21
N TYR A 46 -11.31 -0.56 -10.82
CA TYR A 46 -10.99 -1.23 -9.56
C TYR A 46 -11.50 -0.44 -8.35
N ARG A 47 -11.23 0.88 -8.31
CA ARG A 47 -11.70 1.77 -7.24
C ARG A 47 -13.21 1.76 -7.15
N LYS A 48 -13.89 1.95 -8.28
CA LYS A 48 -15.35 1.91 -8.35
C LYS A 48 -15.88 0.56 -7.89
N ALA A 49 -15.35 -0.55 -8.43
CA ALA A 49 -15.79 -1.90 -8.06
C ALA A 49 -15.60 -2.18 -6.57
N THR A 50 -14.51 -1.70 -5.98
CA THR A 50 -14.22 -1.85 -4.54
C THR A 50 -15.18 -1.04 -3.68
N THR A 51 -15.48 0.20 -4.07
CA THR A 51 -16.50 1.03 -3.41
C THR A 51 -17.89 0.40 -3.54
N ASP A 52 -18.28 -0.02 -4.75
CA ASP A 52 -19.55 -0.71 -5.00
C ASP A 52 -19.63 -1.98 -4.15
N PHE A 53 -18.57 -2.78 -4.05
CA PHE A 53 -18.54 -3.97 -3.20
C PHE A 53 -18.74 -3.62 -1.72
N ILE A 54 -18.05 -2.58 -1.21
CA ILE A 54 -18.19 -2.15 0.18
C ILE A 54 -19.64 -1.76 0.49
N ASP A 55 -20.27 -1.01 -0.40
CA ASP A 55 -21.62 -0.49 -0.23
C ASP A 55 -22.68 -1.58 -0.47
N ASP A 56 -22.65 -2.23 -1.64
CA ASP A 56 -23.68 -3.19 -2.08
C ASP A 56 -23.62 -4.51 -1.31
N CYS A 57 -22.43 -4.92 -0.86
CA CYS A 57 -22.29 -6.13 -0.02
C CYS A 57 -22.36 -5.83 1.48
N ALA A 58 -22.67 -4.59 1.87
CA ALA A 58 -22.85 -4.14 3.24
C ALA A 58 -21.66 -4.48 4.15
N VAL A 59 -20.44 -4.23 3.66
CA VAL A 59 -19.19 -4.61 4.36
C VAL A 59 -19.12 -3.97 5.74
N THR A 60 -19.52 -2.70 5.88
CA THR A 60 -19.50 -2.02 7.18
C THR A 60 -20.46 -2.64 8.19
N GLN A 61 -21.62 -3.11 7.75
CA GLN A 61 -22.61 -3.79 8.59
C GLN A 61 -22.16 -5.20 8.97
N ARG A 62 -21.48 -5.90 8.07
CA ARG A 62 -20.83 -7.18 8.37
C ARG A 62 -19.75 -7.02 9.43
N LEU A 63 -18.89 -6.00 9.31
CA LEU A 63 -17.89 -5.67 10.33
C LEU A 63 -18.53 -5.25 11.66
N ALA A 64 -19.64 -4.50 11.63
CA ALA A 64 -20.39 -4.17 12.84
C ALA A 64 -20.98 -5.42 13.52
N LYS A 65 -21.45 -6.40 12.75
CA LYS A 65 -21.89 -7.71 13.27
C LYS A 65 -20.73 -8.46 13.92
N VAL A 66 -19.57 -8.53 13.26
CA VAL A 66 -18.36 -9.15 13.81
C VAL A 66 -17.96 -8.46 15.12
N ARG A 67 -17.88 -7.12 15.13
CA ARG A 67 -17.59 -6.33 16.33
C ARG A 67 -18.53 -6.69 17.47
N ARG A 68 -19.84 -6.72 17.20
CA ARG A 68 -20.85 -7.08 18.21
C ARG A 68 -20.61 -8.47 18.79
N ILE A 69 -20.33 -9.46 17.95
CA ILE A 69 -20.08 -10.84 18.41
C ILE A 69 -18.86 -10.87 19.34
N ILE A 70 -17.77 -10.22 18.93
CA ILE A 70 -16.52 -10.23 19.69
C ILE A 70 -16.62 -9.40 20.97
N SER A 71 -17.36 -8.30 20.96
CA SER A 71 -17.51 -7.41 22.12
C SER A 71 -18.53 -7.91 23.14
N MET A 72 -19.48 -8.76 22.72
CA MET A 72 -20.58 -9.21 23.58
C MET A 72 -20.16 -9.93 24.88
N PRO A 73 -19.05 -10.70 24.92
CA PRO A 73 -18.58 -11.31 26.17
C PRO A 73 -17.88 -10.36 27.15
N PHE A 74 -17.55 -9.13 26.73
CA PHE A 74 -16.93 -8.15 27.62
C PHE A 74 -17.95 -7.54 28.57
N ASP A 75 -17.52 -7.28 29.80
CA ASP A 75 -18.23 -6.37 30.70
C ASP A 75 -17.99 -4.92 30.27
N ASP A 76 -19.10 -4.21 30.08
CA ASP A 76 -19.18 -2.78 29.72
C ASP A 76 -19.44 -1.86 30.92
N SER A 77 -19.31 -2.38 32.15
CA SER A 77 -19.35 -1.57 33.36
C SER A 77 -18.27 -0.49 33.35
N LEU A 78 -18.70 0.76 33.53
CA LEU A 78 -17.80 1.92 33.52
C LEU A 78 -16.91 1.97 34.76
N GLY A 79 -15.66 2.39 34.57
CA GLY A 79 -14.74 2.73 35.64
C GLY A 79 -14.91 4.15 36.18
N ASP A 80 -14.02 4.57 37.08
CA ASP A 80 -14.05 5.90 37.72
C ASP A 80 -13.87 7.08 36.74
N ASP A 81 -13.33 6.83 35.55
CA ASP A 81 -13.14 7.80 34.46
C ASP A 81 -14.27 7.77 33.43
N GLU A 82 -15.40 7.14 33.76
CA GLU A 82 -16.58 7.00 32.90
C GLU A 82 -16.32 6.25 31.59
N MET A 83 -15.26 5.43 31.52
CA MET A 83 -14.91 4.62 30.35
C MET A 83 -14.93 3.13 30.69
N ASP A 84 -15.46 2.32 29.76
CA ASP A 84 -15.28 0.86 29.81
C ASP A 84 -13.86 0.44 29.37
N ASP A 85 -13.54 -0.86 29.50
CA ASP A 85 -12.23 -1.37 29.12
C ASP A 85 -11.93 -1.31 27.61
N MET A 86 -12.96 -1.49 26.77
CA MET A 86 -12.82 -1.41 25.32
C MET A 86 -12.59 0.02 24.87
N GLU A 87 -13.38 0.98 25.36
CA GLU A 87 -13.22 2.41 25.11
C GLU A 87 -11.83 2.88 25.51
N ARG A 88 -11.36 2.45 26.69
CA ARG A 88 -10.01 2.78 27.16
C ARG A 88 -8.94 2.19 26.25
N TYR A 89 -9.11 0.95 25.82
CA TYR A 89 -8.19 0.28 24.90
C TYR A 89 -8.17 0.89 23.50
N PHE A 90 -9.29 1.47 23.05
CA PHE A 90 -9.43 2.11 21.73
C PHE A 90 -9.11 3.61 21.73
N SER A 91 -8.70 4.17 22.88
CA SER A 91 -8.57 5.62 23.08
C SER A 91 -7.52 6.29 22.18
N ASP A 92 -6.55 5.52 21.67
CA ASP A 92 -5.49 6.01 20.79
C ASP A 92 -5.80 5.81 19.29
N LEU A 93 -6.94 5.17 18.95
CA LEU A 93 -7.36 4.99 17.57
C LEU A 93 -7.68 6.34 16.93
N LYS A 94 -6.99 6.63 15.83
CA LYS A 94 -7.26 7.79 14.98
C LYS A 94 -8.23 7.38 13.88
N PHE A 95 -9.39 8.04 13.84
CA PHE A 95 -10.38 7.82 12.79
C PHE A 95 -10.13 8.74 11.60
N TRP A 96 -10.59 8.30 10.43
CA TRP A 96 -10.57 9.15 9.25
C TRP A 96 -11.48 10.36 9.45
N GLU A 97 -10.98 11.54 9.13
CA GLU A 97 -11.75 12.78 9.11
C GLU A 97 -11.56 13.49 7.76
N PRO A 98 -12.59 14.22 7.25
CA PRO A 98 -12.47 14.95 6.00
C PRO A 98 -11.31 15.96 5.98
N SER A 99 -10.97 16.51 7.14
CA SER A 99 -9.88 17.48 7.32
C SER A 99 -8.49 16.85 7.47
N GLN A 100 -8.43 15.53 7.71
CA GLN A 100 -7.21 14.76 7.95
C GLN A 100 -7.23 13.46 7.14
N PRO A 101 -6.85 13.49 5.86
CA PRO A 101 -6.78 12.28 5.06
C PRO A 101 -5.71 11.35 5.63
N MET A 102 -6.14 10.20 6.19
CA MET A 102 -5.27 9.15 6.72
C MET A 102 -4.38 8.48 5.65
N ASN A 103 -4.53 8.85 4.37
CA ASN A 103 -3.76 8.36 3.23
C ASN A 103 -2.28 8.77 3.27
N ARG A 104 -1.84 9.47 4.32
CA ARG A 104 -0.45 9.63 4.69
C ARG A 104 -0.18 8.75 5.92
N ILE A 105 -0.20 7.44 5.74
CA ILE A 105 0.61 6.61 6.62
C ILE A 105 2.04 7.09 6.37
N SER A 106 2.61 7.83 7.32
CA SER A 106 4.04 7.97 7.40
C SER A 106 4.55 6.57 7.69
N HIS A 107 4.79 5.77 6.64
CA HIS A 107 5.69 4.65 6.77
C HIS A 107 6.95 5.26 7.36
N SER A 108 7.32 4.79 8.55
CA SER A 108 8.66 5.05 9.07
C SER A 108 9.59 4.86 7.89
N THR A 109 10.37 5.89 7.57
CA THR A 109 11.42 5.82 6.56
C THR A 109 12.46 4.84 7.09
N GLU A 110 12.13 3.55 7.07
CA GLU A 110 13.14 2.53 6.99
C GLU A 110 13.83 2.84 5.67
N GLU A 111 15.14 3.06 5.75
CA GLU A 111 16.00 3.16 4.57
C GLU A 111 15.98 1.80 3.89
N ILE A 112 14.92 1.51 3.13
CA ILE A 112 14.82 0.31 2.32
C ILE A 112 15.85 0.48 1.21
N THR A 113 17.01 -0.13 1.41
CA THR A 113 18.05 -0.22 0.39
C THR A 113 17.62 -1.24 -0.65
N ILE A 114 17.27 -0.79 -1.84
CA ILE A 114 16.95 -1.66 -2.97
C ILE A 114 18.26 -2.26 -3.49
N SER A 115 18.58 -3.47 -3.03
CA SER A 115 19.70 -4.26 -3.53
C SER A 115 19.19 -5.47 -4.29
N LYS A 116 19.46 -5.50 -5.60
CA LYS A 116 19.29 -6.65 -6.50
C LYS A 116 17.88 -7.22 -6.54
N GLY A 117 17.15 -6.93 -7.60
CA GLY A 117 15.82 -7.50 -7.85
C GLY A 117 15.38 -7.26 -9.28
N ILE A 118 14.13 -7.60 -9.60
CA ILE A 118 13.60 -7.57 -10.96
C ILE A 118 12.50 -6.51 -11.02
N ILE A 119 12.57 -5.64 -12.04
CA ILE A 119 11.43 -4.81 -12.40
C ILE A 119 10.42 -5.69 -13.14
N GLU A 120 9.26 -5.89 -12.51
CA GLU A 120 8.19 -6.71 -13.07
C GLU A 120 7.26 -5.87 -13.95
N GLN A 121 6.95 -4.66 -13.49
CA GLN A 121 6.01 -3.78 -14.16
C GLN A 121 6.36 -2.31 -13.94
N VAL A 122 6.12 -1.49 -14.96
CA VAL A 122 6.23 -0.04 -14.89
C VAL A 122 4.90 0.57 -15.34
N THR A 123 4.29 1.38 -14.49
CA THR A 123 3.02 2.06 -14.76
C THR A 123 3.17 3.57 -14.57
N CYS A 124 2.78 4.37 -15.56
CA CYS A 124 2.79 5.82 -15.46
C CYS A 124 1.36 6.33 -15.17
N LYS A 125 1.19 7.18 -14.14
CA LYS A 125 -0.09 7.80 -13.78
C LYS A 125 0.10 9.29 -13.45
N ARG A 126 -0.47 10.17 -14.28
CA ARG A 126 -0.40 11.64 -14.11
C ARG A 126 1.05 12.13 -13.94
N ASN A 127 1.47 12.44 -12.70
CA ASN A 127 2.80 12.93 -12.32
C ASN A 127 3.63 11.87 -11.57
N GLU A 128 3.18 10.62 -11.54
CA GLU A 128 3.83 9.54 -10.82
C GLU A 128 4.21 8.40 -11.76
N LEU A 129 5.37 7.79 -11.48
CA LEU A 129 5.80 6.57 -12.14
C LEU A 129 5.94 5.48 -11.08
N LEU A 130 5.14 4.44 -11.22
CA LEU A 130 5.08 3.31 -10.31
C LEU A 130 5.89 2.17 -10.93
N VAL A 131 6.83 1.61 -10.16
CA VAL A 131 7.68 0.49 -10.54
C VAL A 131 7.45 -0.64 -9.55
N PHE A 132 6.83 -1.72 -10.01
CA PHE A 132 6.73 -2.97 -9.26
C PHE A 132 8.06 -3.71 -9.37
N PHE A 133 8.61 -4.04 -8.22
CA PHE A 133 9.94 -4.59 -8.08
C PHE A 133 9.92 -5.77 -7.12
N THR A 134 10.44 -6.91 -7.55
CA THR A 134 10.61 -8.07 -6.66
C THR A 134 12.07 -8.19 -6.27
N ASP A 135 12.35 -8.16 -4.97
CA ASP A 135 13.72 -8.21 -4.45
C ASP A 135 14.31 -9.64 -4.48
N GLN A 136 15.57 -9.77 -4.05
CA GLN A 136 16.26 -11.06 -3.96
C GLN A 136 15.64 -12.06 -2.97
N GLN A 137 14.82 -11.60 -2.04
CA GLN A 137 14.11 -12.41 -1.06
C GLN A 137 12.69 -12.76 -1.51
N ASP A 138 12.36 -12.49 -2.78
CA ASP A 138 11.03 -12.71 -3.36
C ASP A 138 9.94 -11.83 -2.71
N GLN A 139 10.33 -10.68 -2.15
CA GLN A 139 9.41 -9.68 -1.61
C GLN A 139 9.02 -8.68 -2.69
N SER A 140 7.71 -8.46 -2.84
CA SER A 140 7.18 -7.46 -3.76
C SER A 140 7.23 -6.06 -3.13
N LEU A 141 7.82 -5.13 -3.86
CA LEU A 141 7.97 -3.73 -3.51
C LEU A 141 7.33 -2.85 -4.58
N LEU A 142 6.64 -1.80 -4.15
CA LEU A 142 6.15 -0.74 -5.01
C LEU A 142 7.02 0.52 -4.83
N ILE A 143 7.74 0.88 -5.88
CA ILE A 143 8.55 2.10 -5.91
C ILE A 143 7.75 3.18 -6.65
N THR A 144 7.37 4.24 -5.95
CA THR A 144 6.62 5.35 -6.54
C THR A 144 7.52 6.57 -6.70
N PHE A 145 7.83 6.94 -7.93
CA PHE A 145 8.54 8.18 -8.26
C PHE A 145 7.53 9.33 -8.40
N HIS A 146 7.65 10.34 -7.54
CA HIS A 146 6.75 11.49 -7.50
C HIS A 146 7.29 12.64 -8.35
N ASN A 147 6.38 13.35 -9.04
CA ASN A 147 6.71 14.40 -10.01
C ASN A 147 7.67 13.90 -11.10
N ALA A 148 7.41 12.71 -11.65
CA ALA A 148 8.18 12.13 -12.73
C ALA A 148 8.10 13.01 -14.00
N ALA A 149 9.26 13.45 -14.49
CA ALA A 149 9.39 14.30 -15.67
C ALA A 149 9.62 13.47 -16.94
N ALA A 150 10.42 12.41 -16.85
CA ALA A 150 10.67 11.47 -17.95
C ALA A 150 11.21 10.14 -17.41
N PHE A 151 11.09 9.08 -18.21
CA PHE A 151 11.79 7.82 -17.98
C PHE A 151 12.24 7.20 -19.30
N LYS A 152 13.25 6.33 -19.24
CA LYS A 152 13.77 5.58 -20.39
C LYS A 152 14.03 4.14 -19.96
N SER A 153 13.65 3.18 -20.79
CA SER A 153 13.88 1.75 -20.58
C SER A 153 14.68 1.16 -21.74
N ILE A 154 15.66 0.34 -21.43
CA ILE A 154 16.44 -0.47 -22.38
C ILE A 154 16.43 -1.88 -21.80
N ASN A 155 15.51 -2.73 -22.24
CA ASN A 155 15.40 -4.15 -21.83
C ASN A 155 15.31 -4.38 -20.30
N ALA A 156 14.52 -3.57 -19.59
CA ALA A 156 14.43 -3.60 -18.12
C ALA A 156 13.62 -4.78 -17.54
N ILE A 157 12.73 -5.40 -18.33
CA ILE A 157 11.86 -6.47 -17.84
C ILE A 157 12.67 -7.77 -17.81
N THR A 158 12.73 -8.43 -16.65
CA THR A 158 13.50 -9.67 -16.31
C THR A 158 14.97 -9.54 -15.91
N SER A 159 15.58 -8.36 -16.01
CA SER A 159 17.00 -8.16 -15.65
C SER A 159 17.17 -7.81 -14.17
N ARG A 160 18.14 -8.43 -13.49
CA ARG A 160 18.43 -8.14 -12.07
C ARG A 160 19.10 -6.79 -11.93
N CYS A 161 18.56 -5.88 -11.15
CA CYS A 161 19.05 -4.52 -11.06
C CYS A 161 19.09 -3.89 -9.66
N GLU A 162 19.90 -2.83 -9.55
CA GLU A 162 20.09 -1.99 -8.36
C GLU A 162 19.82 -0.52 -8.70
N ILE A 163 19.24 0.24 -7.75
CA ILE A 163 18.99 1.67 -7.92
C ILE A 163 20.16 2.51 -7.45
N HIS A 164 20.51 3.50 -8.26
CA HIS A 164 21.47 4.54 -7.92
C HIS A 164 20.92 5.93 -8.28
N GLU A 165 21.15 6.92 -7.41
CA GLU A 165 21.01 8.33 -7.77
C GLU A 165 22.23 8.72 -8.62
N GLU A 166 21.98 9.25 -9.82
CA GLU A 166 23.03 9.66 -10.75
C GLU A 166 22.98 11.17 -10.93
N LYS A 167 24.15 11.82 -10.89
CA LYS A 167 24.29 13.24 -11.21
C LYS A 167 24.56 13.37 -12.71
N ASP A 168 23.81 14.25 -13.38
CA ASP A 168 24.02 14.66 -14.77
C ASP A 168 23.93 13.54 -15.83
N SER A 169 22.80 12.83 -15.90
CA SER A 169 22.54 11.83 -16.94
C SER A 169 22.18 12.45 -18.30
N HIS A 170 22.40 11.74 -19.41
CA HIS A 170 21.98 12.20 -20.75
C HIS A 170 20.48 12.52 -20.82
N LEU A 171 19.65 11.72 -20.14
CA LEU A 171 18.21 11.93 -20.04
C LEU A 171 17.89 13.26 -19.32
N SER A 172 18.67 13.63 -18.31
CA SER A 172 18.47 14.91 -17.58
C SER A 172 18.74 16.13 -18.47
N GLN A 173 19.72 16.02 -19.36
CA GLN A 173 20.04 17.06 -20.34
C GLN A 173 18.95 17.18 -21.42
N GLU A 174 18.35 16.07 -21.84
CA GLU A 174 17.22 16.05 -22.79
C GLU A 174 15.96 16.67 -22.17
N VAL A 175 15.64 16.34 -20.92
CA VAL A 175 14.50 16.94 -20.20
C VAL A 175 14.70 18.44 -20.02
N ALA A 176 15.89 18.90 -19.64
CA ALA A 176 16.19 20.34 -19.50
C ALA A 176 15.98 21.13 -20.80
N ARG A 177 16.11 20.50 -21.97
CA ARG A 177 15.84 21.14 -23.27
C ARG A 177 14.35 21.20 -23.63
N ILE A 178 13.55 20.23 -23.17
CA ILE A 178 12.15 20.05 -23.58
C ILE A 178 11.19 20.65 -22.54
N ALA A 179 11.54 20.61 -21.26
CA ALA A 179 10.76 21.12 -20.13
C ALA A 179 11.71 21.76 -19.09
N PRO A 180 12.25 22.96 -19.37
CA PRO A 180 13.28 23.62 -18.54
C PRO A 180 12.79 23.99 -17.13
N ASP A 181 11.47 24.00 -16.90
CA ASP A 181 10.81 24.24 -15.62
C ASP A 181 10.71 22.98 -14.74
N LYS A 182 10.95 21.79 -15.29
CA LYS A 182 10.95 20.52 -14.56
C LYS A 182 12.36 20.14 -14.10
N SER A 183 12.76 20.61 -12.93
CA SER A 183 13.98 20.13 -12.25
C SER A 183 13.68 18.87 -11.43
N GLY A 184 14.34 17.75 -11.75
CA GLY A 184 14.22 16.50 -11.00
C GLY A 184 15.57 15.81 -10.82
N LYS A 185 15.66 14.92 -9.83
CA LYS A 185 16.81 14.03 -9.62
C LYS A 185 16.75 12.88 -10.62
N SER A 186 17.92 12.42 -11.08
CA SER A 186 18.03 11.27 -11.97
C SER A 186 18.28 10.00 -11.16
N TYR A 187 17.41 9.00 -11.33
CA TYR A 187 17.48 7.69 -10.71
C TYR A 187 17.69 6.64 -11.79
N CYS A 188 18.66 5.76 -11.62
CA CYS A 188 19.04 4.75 -12.62
C CYS A 188 19.06 3.36 -12.00
N PHE A 189 18.51 2.40 -12.73
CA PHE A 189 18.60 0.98 -12.44
C PHE A 189 19.67 0.38 -13.31
N LYS A 190 20.67 -0.25 -12.70
CA LYS A 190 21.78 -0.88 -13.39
C LYS A 190 21.67 -2.39 -13.32
N ASP A 191 21.91 -3.08 -14.42
CA ASP A 191 22.02 -4.53 -14.42
C ASP A 191 23.15 -4.97 -13.46
N SER A 192 22.86 -5.98 -12.64
CA SER A 192 23.77 -6.42 -11.58
C SER A 192 25.00 -7.14 -12.12
N ASN A 193 24.96 -7.64 -13.36
CA ASN A 193 26.06 -8.37 -13.99
C ASN A 193 26.91 -7.46 -14.89
N SER A 194 26.28 -6.64 -15.73
CA SER A 194 26.97 -5.78 -16.69
C SER A 194 27.25 -4.37 -16.16
N GLY A 195 26.51 -3.92 -15.14
CA GLY A 195 26.54 -2.53 -14.66
C GLY A 195 25.92 -1.53 -15.62
N GLU A 196 25.34 -1.98 -16.73
CA GLU A 196 24.70 -1.12 -17.73
C GLU A 196 23.37 -0.59 -17.19
N VAL A 197 23.07 0.67 -17.53
CA VAL A 197 21.80 1.30 -17.15
C VAL A 197 20.67 0.73 -18.02
N ILE A 198 19.75 0.01 -17.39
CA ILE A 198 18.61 -0.64 -18.05
C ILE A 198 17.31 0.18 -17.90
N PHE A 199 17.23 1.02 -16.87
CA PHE A 199 16.08 1.90 -16.65
C PHE A 199 16.51 3.21 -15.99
N SER A 200 15.98 4.34 -16.44
CA SER A 200 16.27 5.66 -15.87
C SER A 200 14.99 6.44 -15.68
N VAL A 201 14.90 7.18 -14.58
CA VAL A 201 13.76 8.02 -14.21
C VAL A 201 14.26 9.38 -13.75
N ILE A 202 13.62 10.46 -14.20
CA ILE A 202 13.81 11.80 -13.64
C ILE A 202 12.58 12.14 -12.83
N ALA A 203 12.73 12.36 -11.54
CA ALA A 203 11.63 12.63 -10.61
C ALA A 203 12.06 13.56 -9.48
N GLY A 204 11.10 14.20 -8.81
CA GLY A 204 11.41 15.06 -7.66
C GLY A 204 11.85 14.27 -6.43
N SER A 205 11.21 13.12 -6.20
CA SER A 205 11.51 12.18 -5.12
C SER A 205 10.96 10.80 -5.46
N TYR A 206 11.26 9.80 -4.63
CA TYR A 206 10.59 8.50 -4.67
C TYR A 206 10.23 8.03 -3.26
N SER A 207 9.25 7.13 -3.19
CA SER A 207 8.88 6.36 -2.00
C SER A 207 8.88 4.86 -2.33
N ILE A 208 9.05 4.01 -1.31
CA ILE A 208 9.05 2.55 -1.44
C ILE A 208 8.03 2.00 -0.43
N GLU A 209 7.18 1.08 -0.87
CA GLU A 209 6.23 0.34 -0.05
C GLU A 209 6.40 -1.17 -0.27
N ARG A 210 6.23 -1.97 0.78
CA ARG A 210 6.15 -3.44 0.66
C ARG A 210 4.69 -3.84 0.46
N ILE A 211 4.42 -4.67 -0.55
CA ILE A 211 3.06 -5.11 -0.94
C ILE A 211 2.88 -6.61 -0.80
#